data_AF-A0A5K0YZS0-F1
#
_entry.id   AF-A0A5K0YZS0-F1
#
_cell.length_a   1.000
_cell.length_b   1.000
_cell.length_c   1.000
_cell.angle_alpha   90.00
_cell.angle_beta   90.00
_cell.angle_gamma   90.00
#
_symmetry.space_group_name_H-M   'P 1'
#
loop_
_entity.id
_entity.type
_entity.pdbx_description
1 polymer ?
#
loop_
_entity_poly.entity_id
_entity_poly.type
_entity_poly.pdbx_seq_one_letter_code
_entity_poly.pdbx_strand_id
1 'polypeptide(L)' 'AEINYLGQLSHPNLVKLVGYCCEDDHRLLVYEYMASGSLEKHLFR' A
#
# COMPACT_ATOMS: atom_id res chain seq x y z
N ALA A 1 -3.52 4.59 -11.27
CA ALA A 1 -4.79 4.37 -10.57
C ALA A 1 -4.56 4.31 -9.06
N GLU A 2 -3.79 3.36 -8.56
CA GLU A 2 -3.55 3.13 -7.11
C GLU A 2 -3.02 4.36 -6.34
N ILE A 3 -2.03 5.08 -6.87
CA ILE A 3 -1.49 6.32 -6.27
C ILE A 3 -2.59 7.37 -6.06
N ASN A 4 -3.52 7.53 -7.01
CA ASN A 4 -4.59 8.53 -6.91
C ASN A 4 -5.59 8.19 -5.80
N TYR A 5 -5.91 6.89 -5.64
CA TYR A 5 -6.87 6.44 -4.63
C TYR A 5 -6.23 6.44 -3.23
N LEU A 6 -5.06 5.82 -3.07
CA LEU A 6 -4.40 5.71 -1.77
C LEU A 6 -3.72 7.01 -1.32
N GLY A 7 -3.36 7.90 -2.24
CA GLY A 7 -2.80 9.21 -1.90
C GLY A 7 -3.82 10.22 -1.37
N GLN A 8 -5.11 10.03 -1.67
CA GLN A 8 -6.18 10.96 -1.27
C GLN A 8 -7.03 10.46 -0.09
N LEU A 9 -6.94 9.17 0.23
CA LEU A 9 -7.75 8.54 1.28
C LEU A 9 -6.91 8.29 2.53
N SER A 10 -7.36 8.81 3.67
CA SER A 10 -6.75 8.58 4.98
C SER A 10 -7.79 7.99 5.92
N HIS A 11 -7.66 6.71 6.25
CA HIS A 11 -8.57 5.99 7.15
C HIS A 11 -7.81 4.97 8.00
N PRO A 12 -8.15 4.75 9.28
CA PRO A 12 -7.42 3.82 10.17
C PRO A 12 -7.37 2.35 9.73
N ASN A 13 -8.27 1.94 8.83
CA ASN A 13 -8.33 0.57 8.32
C ASN A 13 -7.90 0.46 6.85
N LEU A 14 -7.33 1.51 6.28
CA LEU A 14 -6.80 1.52 4.93
C LEU A 14 -5.28 1.71 5.00
N VAL A 15 -4.54 0.88 4.25
CA VAL A 15 -3.08 0.99 4.19
C VAL A 15 -2.69 2.37 3.69
N LYS A 16 -1.80 3.03 4.44
CA LYS A 16 -1.29 4.36 4.08
C LYS A 16 -0.18 4.26 3.04
N LEU A 17 -0.37 4.93 1.91
CA LEU A 17 0.72 5.22 0.97
C LEU A 17 1.59 6.35 1.58
N VAL A 18 2.88 6.04 1.80
CA VAL A 18 3.88 6.99 2.31
C VAL A 18 4.52 7.76 1.15
N GLY A 19 4.74 7.10 0.02
CA GLY A 19 5.34 7.71 -1.16
C GLY A 19 5.42 6.75 -2.34
N TYR A 20 5.95 7.23 -3.45
CA TYR A 20 6.16 6.42 -4.65
C TYR A 20 7.36 6.94 -5.44
N CYS A 21 7.95 6.08 -6.27
CA CYS A 21 8.87 6.47 -7.34
C CYS A 21 8.23 6.10 -8.68
N CYS A 22 8.25 7.04 -9.61
CA CYS A 22 7.73 6.87 -10.97
C CYS A 22 8.68 7.54 -11.96
N GLU A 23 9.93 7.07 -11.96
CA GLU A 23 11.00 7.58 -12.82
C GLU A 23 11.37 6.51 -13.85
N ASP A 24 11.32 6.87 -15.13
CA ASP A 24 11.57 5.98 -16.26
C ASP A 24 10.80 4.64 -16.14
N ASP A 25 11.54 3.53 -16.08
CA ASP A 25 11.00 2.19 -15.92
C ASP A 25 10.83 1.76 -14.45
N HIS A 26 11.24 2.60 -13.50
CA HIS A 26 11.12 2.34 -12.07
C HIS A 26 9.77 2.82 -11.54
N ARG A 27 8.91 1.85 -11.20
CA ARG A 27 7.63 2.08 -10.54
C ARG A 27 7.62 1.39 -9.18
N LEU A 28 7.79 2.17 -8.13
CA LEU A 28 7.85 1.69 -6.75
C LEU A 28 6.77 2.37 -5.91
N LEU A 29 6.19 1.63 -4.97
CA LEU A 29 5.21 2.14 -4.00
C LEU A 29 5.74 1.88 -2.60
N VAL A 30 5.68 2.89 -1.75
CA VAL A 30 6.12 2.82 -0.36
C VAL A 30 4.91 2.91 0.54
N TYR A 31 4.63 1.81 1.25
CA TYR A 31 3.52 1.68 2.19
C TYR A 31 4.01 1.64 3.63
N GLU A 32 3.09 1.85 4.58
CA GLU A 32 3.34 1.41 5.95
C GLU A 32 3.52 -0.11 6.02
N TYR A 33 4.40 -0.56 6.90
CA TYR A 33 4.70 -1.98 7.03
C TYR A 33 3.63 -2.72 7.85
N MET A 34 3.00 -3.72 7.23
CA MET A 34 2.03 -4.60 7.88
C MET A 34 2.71 -5.87 8.39
N ALA A 35 3.20 -5.85 9.63
CA ALA A 35 3.99 -6.94 10.22
C ALA A 35 3.30 -8.32 10.22
N SER A 36 1.97 -8.34 10.34
CA SER A 36 1.21 -9.60 10.35
C SER A 36 1.06 -10.21 8.94
N GLY A 37 1.25 -9.43 7.87
CA GLY A 37 1.01 -9.88 6.50
C GLY A 37 -0.47 -9.86 6.10
N SER A 38 -0.83 -10.56 5.01
CA SER A 38 -2.17 -10.49 4.41
C SER A 38 -3.24 -11.19 5.25
N LEU A 39 -4.49 -10.71 5.15
CA LEU A 39 -5.62 -11.35 5.82
C LEU A 39 -5.84 -12.79 5.31
N GLU A 40 -5.63 -13.05 4.02
CA GLU A 40 -5.72 -14.38 3.42
C GLU A 40 -4.83 -15.40 4.17
N LYS A 41 -3.58 -15.03 4.47
CA LYS A 41 -2.65 -15.89 5.23
C LYS A 41 -3.18 -16.26 6.61
N HIS A 42 -3.98 -15.38 7.22
CA HIS A 42 -4.56 -15.63 8.54
C HIS A 42 -5.85 -16.44 8.49
N LEU A 43 -6.62 -16.34 7.39
CA LEU A 43 -7.93 -16.99 7.26
C LEU A 43 -7.87 -18.35 6.56
N PHE A 44 -6.98 -18.54 5.58
CA PHE A 44 -7.06 -19.64 4.61
C PHE A 44 -5.77 -20.44 4.42
N ARG A 45 -4.94 -20.54 5.47
CA ARG A 45 -3.65 -21.26 5.47
C ARG A 45 -3.54 -22.48 4.56
#